data_AF-A0A2R9B5B3-F1
#
_entry.id   AF-A0A2R9B5B3-F1
#
_cell.length_a   1.000
_cell.length_b   1.000
_cell.length_c   1.000
_cell.angle_alpha   90.00
_cell.angle_beta   90.00
_cell.angle_gamma   90.00
#
_symmetry.space_group_name_H-M   'P 1'
#
loop_
_entity.id
_entity.type
_entity.pdbx_description
1 polymer ?
#
loop_
_entity_poly.entity_id
_entity_poly.type
_entity_poly.pdbx_seq_one_letter_code
_entity_poly.pdbx_strand_id
1 'polypeptide(L)'
;MAGSQDIFDAIVMADERFHGEGYREGYEEGSSLGVMEGRQHGTLHGAKIGSEIGCYQGFAFAWKCLLHSCTTEKDSRKMKVLESLIGMIQKFPYDDPTYDKLHEDLDKIRGKFKQFCSLLNVQPDFKISAEGSGLSF
;
A
#
# COMPACT_ATOMS: atom_id res chain seq x y z
N MET A 1 40.09 38.69 -22.08
CA MET A 1 40.65 39.32 -20.88
C MET A 1 40.17 38.52 -19.68
N ALA A 2 41.02 37.62 -19.17
CA ALA A 2 40.74 36.89 -17.95
C ALA A 2 40.84 37.88 -16.79
N GLY A 3 39.70 38.43 -16.38
CA GLY A 3 39.62 39.26 -15.18
C GLY A 3 40.06 38.42 -14.00
N SER A 4 41.13 38.85 -13.34
CA SER A 4 41.57 38.31 -12.06
C SER A 4 40.35 38.21 -11.14
N GLN A 5 39.98 36.99 -10.73
CA GLN A 5 39.09 36.82 -9.58
C GLN A 5 39.74 37.58 -8.41
N ASP A 6 39.11 38.65 -7.97
CA ASP A 6 39.62 39.49 -6.90
C ASP A 6 39.70 38.63 -5.63
N ILE A 7 40.86 38.65 -4.96
CA ILE A 7 41.16 37.79 -3.81
C ILE A 7 40.19 38.01 -2.63
N PHE A 8 39.53 39.17 -2.58
CA PHE A 8 38.51 39.49 -1.57
C PHE A 8 37.08 39.17 -2.04
N ASP A 9 36.86 38.90 -3.32
CA ASP A 9 35.55 38.50 -3.87
C ASP A 9 35.08 37.18 -3.24
N ALA A 10 36.03 36.31 -2.87
CA ALA A 10 35.82 35.10 -2.08
C ALA A 10 35.14 35.37 -0.71
N ILE A 11 35.44 36.51 -0.08
CA ILE A 11 34.93 36.87 1.25
C ILE A 11 33.65 37.72 1.12
N VAL A 12 33.63 38.67 0.19
CA VAL A 12 32.49 39.57 -0.02
C VAL A 12 31.25 38.81 -0.52
N MET A 13 31.45 37.86 -1.44
CA MET A 13 30.36 37.03 -1.99
C MET A 13 30.15 35.72 -1.21
N ALA A 14 30.75 35.59 -0.02
CA ALA A 14 30.64 34.37 0.79
C ALA A 14 29.19 34.07 1.20
N ASP A 15 28.44 35.07 1.66
CA ASP A 15 27.05 34.91 2.10
C ASP A 15 26.14 34.43 0.96
N GLU A 16 26.23 35.07 -0.20
CA GLU A 16 25.47 34.69 -1.40
C GLU A 16 25.83 33.28 -1.88
N ARG A 17 27.12 32.91 -1.84
CA ARG A 17 27.58 31.55 -2.19
C ARG A 17 27.07 30.51 -1.21
N PHE A 18 27.22 30.72 0.10
CA PHE A 18 26.78 29.75 1.10
C PHE A 18 25.25 29.61 1.15
N HIS A 19 24.50 30.69 0.90
CA HIS A 19 23.05 30.60 0.72
C HIS A 19 22.67 29.79 -0.53
N GLY A 20 23.31 30.06 -1.67
CA GLY A 20 23.06 29.30 -2.91
C GLY A 20 23.47 27.84 -2.83
N GLU A 21 24.63 27.55 -2.21
CA GLU A 21 25.14 26.20 -1.97
C GLU A 21 24.25 25.43 -0.99
N GLY A 22 23.89 26.03 0.14
CA GLY A 22 23.03 25.40 1.14
C GLY A 22 21.60 25.16 0.63
N TYR A 23 21.04 26.08 -0.16
CA TYR A 23 19.74 25.85 -0.81
C TYR A 23 19.82 24.69 -1.81
N ARG A 24 20.84 24.66 -2.66
CA ARG A 24 21.02 23.59 -3.65
C ARG A 24 21.21 22.24 -2.97
N GLU A 25 22.08 22.16 -1.97
CA GLU A 25 22.33 20.94 -1.20
C GLU A 25 21.04 20.45 -0.52
N GLY A 26 20.34 21.34 0.20
CA GLY A 26 19.08 21.00 0.86
C GLY A 26 17.98 20.60 -0.12
N TYR A 27 17.93 21.19 -1.32
CA TYR A 27 16.98 20.81 -2.36
C TYR A 27 17.30 19.44 -2.95
N GLU A 28 18.56 19.17 -3.29
CA GLU A 28 19.01 17.90 -3.84
C GLU A 28 18.81 16.76 -2.84
N GLU A 29 19.18 16.97 -1.57
CA GLU A 29 18.98 16.01 -0.49
C GLU A 29 17.49 15.77 -0.24
N GLY A 30 16.70 16.83 -0.08
CA GLY A 30 15.26 16.72 0.15
C GLY A 30 14.52 16.05 -1.01
N SER A 31 14.92 16.32 -2.25
CA SER A 31 14.36 15.67 -3.44
C SER A 31 14.68 14.18 -3.46
N SER A 32 15.93 13.81 -3.21
CA SER A 32 16.38 12.42 -3.16
C SER A 32 15.67 11.63 -2.07
N LEU A 33 15.61 12.18 -0.85
CA LEU A 33 14.90 11.59 0.28
C LEU A 33 13.41 11.40 -0.02
N GLY A 34 12.75 12.44 -0.54
CA GLY A 34 11.33 12.35 -0.89
C GLY A 34 11.02 11.25 -1.90
N VAL A 35 11.89 11.05 -2.90
CA VAL A 35 11.73 9.95 -3.88
C VAL A 35 11.91 8.59 -3.22
N MET A 36 12.93 8.42 -2.35
CA MET A 36 13.16 7.16 -1.67
C MET A 36 12.02 6.80 -0.71
N GLU A 37 11.59 7.74 0.11
CA GLU A 37 10.50 7.55 1.07
C GLU A 37 9.19 7.24 0.37
N GLY A 38 8.84 8.01 -0.67
CA GLY A 38 7.63 7.78 -1.46
C GLY A 38 7.60 6.39 -2.08
N ARG A 39 8.75 5.94 -2.63
CA ARG A 39 8.87 4.60 -3.22
C ARG A 39 8.76 3.49 -2.19
N GLN A 40 9.45 3.63 -1.06
CA GLN A 40 9.40 2.64 0.02
C GLN A 40 7.99 2.53 0.59
N HIS A 41 7.36 3.68 0.85
CA HIS A 41 6.00 3.73 1.37
C HIS A 41 4.99 3.09 0.42
N GLY A 42 5.04 3.45 -0.87
CA GLY A 42 4.17 2.87 -1.89
C GLY A 42 4.36 1.35 -2.03
N THR A 43 5.60 0.86 -1.99
CA THR A 43 5.91 -0.57 -2.10
C THR A 43 5.37 -1.35 -0.90
N LEU A 44 5.63 -0.88 0.33
CA LEU A 44 5.15 -1.52 1.54
C LEU A 44 3.61 -1.50 1.62
N HIS A 45 3.00 -0.35 1.30
CA HIS A 45 1.55 -0.19 1.34
C HIS A 45 0.85 -1.07 0.29
N GLY A 46 1.36 -1.06 -0.95
CA GLY A 46 0.86 -1.91 -2.02
C GLY A 46 0.98 -3.40 -1.71
N ALA A 47 2.13 -3.84 -1.17
CA ALA A 47 2.34 -5.22 -0.75
C ALA A 47 1.35 -5.64 0.35
N LYS A 48 1.09 -4.74 1.32
CA LYS A 48 0.12 -4.98 2.40
C LYS A 48 -1.29 -5.20 1.86
N ILE A 49 -1.75 -4.31 0.98
CA ILE A 49 -3.07 -4.41 0.35
C ILE A 49 -3.18 -5.67 -0.51
N GLY A 50 -2.18 -5.93 -1.37
CA GLY A 50 -2.17 -7.10 -2.25
C GLY A 50 -2.21 -8.40 -1.46
N SER A 51 -1.45 -8.50 -0.37
CA SER A 51 -1.46 -9.67 0.53
C SER A 51 -2.83 -9.88 1.18
N GLU A 52 -3.47 -8.79 1.63
CA GLU A 52 -4.81 -8.84 2.22
C GLU A 52 -5.87 -9.35 1.26
N ILE A 53 -5.93 -8.75 0.06
CA ILE A 53 -6.91 -9.17 -0.95
C ILE A 53 -6.63 -10.60 -1.42
N GLY A 54 -5.36 -10.95 -1.64
CA GLY A 54 -4.96 -12.30 -2.04
C GLY A 54 -5.34 -13.36 -1.01
N CYS A 55 -5.22 -13.06 0.29
CA CYS A 55 -5.67 -13.94 1.36
C CYS A 55 -7.19 -14.15 1.32
N TYR A 56 -7.97 -13.07 1.19
CA TYR A 56 -9.42 -13.16 1.09
C TYR A 56 -9.87 -13.96 -0.13
N GLN A 57 -9.19 -13.76 -1.26
CA GLN A 57 -9.44 -14.50 -2.48
C GLN A 57 -9.14 -15.99 -2.30
N GLY A 58 -7.98 -16.34 -1.75
CA GLY A 58 -7.59 -17.73 -1.50
C GLY A 58 -8.56 -18.44 -0.56
N PHE A 59 -8.94 -17.78 0.54
CA PHE A 59 -9.96 -18.27 1.47
C PHE A 59 -11.30 -18.48 0.75
N ALA A 60 -11.72 -17.50 -0.05
CA ALA A 60 -12.96 -17.58 -0.80
C ALA A 60 -12.99 -18.78 -1.77
N PHE A 61 -11.92 -18.99 -2.53
CA PHE A 61 -11.81 -20.13 -3.45
C PHE A 61 -11.77 -21.48 -2.71
N ALA A 62 -11.03 -21.59 -1.62
CA ALA A 62 -10.99 -22.82 -0.82
C ALA A 62 -12.39 -23.22 -0.33
N TRP A 63 -13.13 -22.24 0.22
CA TRP A 63 -14.50 -22.48 0.66
C TRP A 63 -15.49 -22.74 -0.49
N LYS A 64 -15.28 -22.13 -1.66
CA LYS A 64 -16.09 -22.39 -2.85
C LYS A 64 -16.00 -23.87 -3.25
N CYS A 65 -14.80 -24.45 -3.23
CA CYS A 65 -14.60 -25.88 -3.50
C CYS A 65 -15.23 -26.78 -2.43
N LEU A 66 -15.10 -26.44 -1.15
CA LEU A 66 -15.67 -27.21 -0.04
C LEU A 66 -17.21 -27.18 -0.04
N LEU A 67 -17.81 -26.01 -0.27
CA LEU A 67 -19.27 -25.85 -0.28
C LEU A 67 -19.93 -26.47 -1.52
N HIS A 68 -19.24 -26.52 -2.67
CA HIS A 68 -19.74 -27.22 -3.86
C HIS A 68 -19.92 -28.74 -3.64
N SER A 69 -19.30 -29.28 -2.59
CA SER A 69 -19.41 -30.69 -2.21
C SER A 69 -20.61 -30.99 -1.29
N CYS A 70 -21.29 -29.95 -0.77
CA CYS A 70 -22.35 -30.07 0.23
C CYS A 70 -23.62 -29.35 -0.22
N THR A 71 -24.64 -30.10 -0.66
CA THR A 71 -25.90 -29.57 -1.19
C THR A 71 -26.94 -29.34 -0.07
N THR A 72 -26.74 -28.33 0.79
CA THR A 72 -27.77 -27.91 1.75
C THR A 72 -28.23 -26.47 1.52
N GLU A 73 -29.51 -26.18 1.82
CA GLU A 73 -30.10 -24.83 1.67
C GLU A 73 -29.32 -23.74 2.41
N LYS A 74 -28.66 -24.08 3.54
CA LYS A 74 -27.81 -23.17 4.32
C LYS A 74 -26.52 -22.79 3.59
N ASP A 75 -26.05 -23.62 2.67
CA ASP A 75 -24.84 -23.37 1.88
C ASP A 75 -25.13 -22.42 0.72
N SER A 76 -26.38 -22.33 0.25
CA SER A 76 -26.79 -21.37 -0.78
C SER A 76 -26.56 -19.90 -0.37
N ARG A 77 -26.85 -19.56 0.90
CA ARG A 77 -26.65 -18.19 1.43
C ARG A 77 -25.15 -17.89 1.58
N LYS A 78 -24.36 -18.85 2.04
CA LYS A 78 -22.90 -18.73 2.16
C LYS A 78 -22.26 -18.54 0.78
N MET A 79 -22.68 -19.35 -0.20
CA MET A 79 -22.22 -19.28 -1.58
C MET A 79 -22.52 -17.91 -2.21
N LYS A 80 -23.72 -17.34 -2.00
CA LYS A 80 -24.06 -16.00 -2.51
C LYS A 80 -23.16 -14.90 -1.96
N VAL A 81 -22.85 -14.92 -0.66
CA VAL A 81 -21.95 -13.93 -0.03
C VAL A 81 -20.53 -14.13 -0.56
N LEU A 82 -20.10 -15.37 -0.75
CA LEU A 82 -18.81 -15.74 -1.30
C LEU A 82 -18.61 -15.26 -2.73
N GLU A 83 -19.56 -15.52 -3.63
CA GLU A 83 -19.52 -15.03 -5.01
C GLU A 83 -19.53 -13.50 -5.07
N SER A 84 -20.28 -12.84 -4.18
CA SER A 84 -20.24 -11.38 -4.05
C SER A 84 -18.86 -10.88 -3.63
N LEU A 85 -18.18 -11.57 -2.70
CA LEU A 85 -16.83 -11.22 -2.27
C LEU A 85 -15.82 -11.38 -3.41
N ILE A 86 -15.86 -12.52 -4.11
CA ILE A 86 -14.99 -12.78 -5.29
C ILE A 86 -15.23 -11.72 -6.37
N GLY A 87 -16.49 -11.40 -6.66
CA GLY A 87 -16.84 -10.39 -7.65
C GLY A 87 -16.36 -8.98 -7.30
N MET A 88 -16.31 -8.61 -6.01
CA MET A 88 -15.73 -7.34 -5.57
C MET A 88 -14.21 -7.34 -5.70
N ILE A 89 -13.56 -8.45 -5.33
CA ILE A 89 -12.10 -8.63 -5.47
C ILE A 89 -11.64 -8.58 -6.92
N GLN A 90 -12.40 -9.17 -7.85
CA GLN A 90 -12.08 -9.15 -9.28
C GLN A 90 -12.26 -7.77 -9.94
N LYS A 91 -13.15 -6.94 -9.40
CA LYS A 91 -13.38 -5.57 -9.88
C LYS A 91 -12.45 -4.55 -9.24
N PHE A 92 -11.63 -4.98 -8.28
CA PHE A 92 -10.73 -4.09 -7.58
C PHE A 92 -9.67 -3.55 -8.56
N PRO A 93 -9.46 -2.22 -8.63
CA PRO A 93 -8.49 -1.64 -9.56
C PRO A 93 -7.08 -1.80 -9.01
N TYR A 94 -6.37 -2.85 -9.45
CA TYR A 94 -4.97 -3.08 -9.09
C TYR A 94 -4.00 -2.18 -9.84
N ASP A 95 -4.43 -1.62 -10.98
CA ASP A 95 -3.58 -0.89 -11.91
C ASP A 95 -3.46 0.62 -11.60
N ASP A 96 -4.35 1.17 -10.76
CA ASP A 96 -4.41 2.61 -10.46
C ASP A 96 -4.07 2.92 -8.99
N PRO A 97 -2.82 3.32 -8.69
CA PRO A 97 -2.42 3.70 -7.34
C PRO A 97 -2.98 5.05 -6.88
N THR A 98 -3.60 5.83 -7.77
CA THR A 98 -4.26 7.11 -7.48
C THR A 98 -5.78 6.99 -7.34
N TYR A 99 -6.30 5.77 -7.26
CA TYR A 99 -7.74 5.54 -7.18
C TYR A 99 -8.35 6.11 -5.89
N ASP A 100 -9.09 7.21 -5.99
CA ASP A 100 -9.67 7.93 -4.84
C ASP A 100 -10.58 7.06 -3.96
N LYS A 101 -11.18 6.00 -4.51
CA LYS A 101 -12.10 5.11 -3.79
C LYS A 101 -11.45 3.78 -3.35
N LEU A 102 -10.13 3.67 -3.46
CA LEU A 102 -9.39 2.44 -3.13
C LEU A 102 -9.67 1.99 -1.70
N HIS A 103 -9.58 2.93 -0.76
CA HIS A 103 -9.84 2.66 0.66
C HIS A 103 -11.30 2.27 0.93
N GLU A 104 -12.26 2.94 0.27
CA GLU A 104 -13.69 2.60 0.43
C GLU A 104 -13.99 1.19 -0.07
N ASP A 105 -13.44 0.81 -1.22
CA ASP A 105 -13.67 -0.51 -1.81
C ASP A 105 -12.94 -1.61 -1.02
N LEU A 106 -11.75 -1.32 -0.48
CA LEU A 106 -11.08 -2.20 0.49
C LEU A 106 -11.94 -2.44 1.72
N ASP A 107 -12.53 -1.39 2.30
CA ASP A 107 -13.36 -1.53 3.49
C ASP A 107 -14.64 -2.30 3.21
N LYS A 108 -15.22 -2.15 2.02
CA LYS A 108 -16.34 -2.99 1.57
C LYS A 108 -15.93 -4.46 1.46
N ILE A 109 -14.77 -4.75 0.88
CA ILE A 109 -14.23 -6.12 0.76
C ILE A 109 -14.01 -6.72 2.16
N ARG A 110 -13.34 -5.99 3.07
CA ARG A 110 -13.14 -6.40 4.47
C ARG A 110 -14.47 -6.67 5.18
N GLY A 111 -15.46 -5.80 4.98
CA GLY A 111 -16.81 -5.96 5.53
C GLY A 111 -17.48 -7.24 5.05
N LYS A 112 -17.41 -7.53 3.75
CA LYS A 112 -17.94 -8.77 3.16
C LYS A 112 -17.19 -10.01 3.63
N PHE A 113 -15.88 -9.95 3.76
CA PHE A 113 -15.07 -11.04 4.30
C PHE A 113 -15.46 -11.35 5.75
N LYS A 114 -15.57 -10.34 6.62
CA LYS A 114 -16.05 -10.50 8.01
C LYS A 114 -17.46 -11.09 8.06
N GLN A 115 -18.35 -10.63 7.18
CA GLN A 115 -19.69 -11.19 7.04
C GLN A 115 -19.64 -12.69 6.71
N PHE A 116 -18.77 -13.09 5.78
CA PHE A 116 -18.59 -14.48 5.41
C PHE A 116 -18.01 -15.34 6.54
N CYS A 117 -16.98 -14.85 7.25
CA CYS A 117 -16.41 -15.53 8.42
C CYS A 117 -17.45 -15.74 9.53
N SER A 118 -18.31 -14.74 9.78
CA SER A 118 -19.41 -14.87 10.74
C SER A 118 -20.42 -15.96 10.33
N LEU A 119 -20.72 -16.10 9.03
CA LEU A 119 -21.60 -17.17 8.52
C LEU A 119 -20.97 -18.57 8.62
N LEU A 120 -19.64 -18.65 8.64
CA LEU A 120 -18.90 -19.89 8.81
C LEU A 120 -18.58 -20.22 10.28
N ASN A 121 -18.83 -19.29 11.20
CA ASN A 121 -18.42 -19.38 12.60
C ASN A 121 -16.90 -19.61 12.77
N VAL A 122 -16.11 -19.07 11.84
CA VAL A 122 -14.64 -19.12 11.83
C VAL A 122 -14.10 -17.75 12.20
N GLN A 123 -13.08 -17.69 13.05
CA GLN A 123 -12.43 -16.42 13.36
C GLN A 123 -11.62 -15.93 12.16
N PRO A 124 -11.81 -14.68 11.70
CA PRO A 124 -10.98 -14.09 10.66
C PRO A 124 -9.60 -13.75 11.25
N ASP A 125 -8.69 -14.72 11.29
CA ASP A 125 -7.32 -14.48 11.76
C ASP A 125 -6.41 -14.12 10.59
N PHE A 126 -6.57 -12.91 10.06
CA PHE A 126 -5.61 -12.37 9.10
C PHE A 126 -4.52 -11.61 9.85
N LYS A 127 -3.40 -12.29 10.09
CA LYS A 127 -2.19 -11.69 10.65
C LYS A 127 -1.22 -11.37 9.51
N ILE A 128 -1.13 -10.09 9.14
CA ILE A 128 0.05 -9.62 8.42
C ILE A 128 1.17 -9.58 9.44
N SER A 129 2.12 -10.52 9.35
CA SER A 129 3.37 -10.43 10.12
C SER A 129 4.13 -9.21 9.60
N ALA A 130 3.97 -8.08 10.30
CA ALA A 130 4.62 -6.82 9.97
C ALA A 130 6.06 -6.73 10.51
N GLU A 131 6.67 -7.87 10.84
CA GLU A 131 8.01 -7.92 11.45
C GLU A 131 9.04 -8.39 10.42
N GLY A 132 9.22 -7.55 9.40
CA GLY A 132 10.54 -7.42 8.80
C GLY A 132 11.33 -6.47 9.68
N SER A 133 12.24 -7.00 10.48
CA SER A 133 13.34 -6.33 11.19
C SER A 133 13.56 -4.85 10.81
N GLY A 134 12.78 -3.94 11.40
CA GLY A 134 12.98 -2.51 11.27
C GLY A 134 13.88 -2.06 12.41
N LEU A 135 15.12 -1.74 12.09
CA LEU A 135 16.08 -1.12 13.01
C LEU A 135 15.41 0.12 13.63
N SER A 136 15.25 0.10 14.95
CA SER A 136 14.98 1.31 15.71
C SER A 136 16.19 2.23 15.56
N PHE A 137 15.98 3.45 15.07
CA PHE A 137 16.89 4.57 15.27
C PHE A 137 16.67 5.16 16.66
#